data_AF-A0A3D0P484-F1
#
_entry.id   AF-A0A3D0P484-F1
#
_cell.length_a   1.000
_cell.length_b   1.000
_cell.length_c   1.000
_cell.angle_alpha   90.00
_cell.angle_beta   90.00
_cell.angle_gamma   90.00
#
_symmetry.space_group_name_H-M   'P 1'
#
loop_
_entity.id
_entity.type
_entity.pdbx_description
1 polymer ?
#
loop_
_entity_poly.entity_id
_entity_poly.type
_entity_poly.pdbx_seq_one_letter_code
_entity_poly.pdbx_strand_id
1 'polypeptide(L)'
;MGSENYEFTANVWNWKAALEVIKSLDVLSEAMVRQMGYNALGIKVDREEAHILGERIRDLILPQLAPNKRMFADLSVTDELDDGTIYRDEDEQWRNYSVGHDWLKDFSDFCLRSKGFQIF
;
A
#
# COMPACT_ATOMS: atom_id res chain seq x y z
N MET A 1 3.02 7.30 -22.80
CA MET A 1 4.38 7.73 -22.43
C MET A 1 4.51 7.61 -20.92
N GLY A 2 5.26 6.62 -20.42
CA GLY A 2 5.57 6.50 -18.99
C GLY A 2 6.76 7.39 -18.65
N SER A 3 6.64 8.19 -17.60
CA SER A 3 7.67 9.12 -17.13
C SER A 3 8.86 8.37 -16.57
N GLU A 4 10.06 8.68 -17.05
CA GLU A 4 11.32 8.30 -16.38
C GLU A 4 11.48 9.21 -15.14
N ASN A 5 11.93 8.65 -14.02
CA ASN A 5 12.05 9.32 -12.70
C ASN A 5 10.73 9.69 -12.01
N TYR A 6 9.71 8.83 -12.10
CA TYR A 6 8.49 8.99 -11.29
C TYR A 6 8.68 8.31 -9.93
N GLU A 7 8.68 9.11 -8.87
CA GLU A 7 8.82 8.64 -7.49
C GLU A 7 7.47 8.67 -6.77
N PHE A 8 7.25 7.70 -5.89
CA PHE A 8 6.12 7.67 -4.99
C PHE A 8 6.63 7.60 -3.55
N THR A 9 6.38 8.65 -2.77
CA THR A 9 6.86 8.73 -1.40
C THR A 9 5.83 8.12 -0.45
N ALA A 10 6.29 7.18 0.36
CA ALA A 10 5.49 6.57 1.42
C ALA A 10 6.15 6.82 2.79
N ASN A 11 5.34 7.16 3.80
CA ASN A 11 5.80 7.05 5.19
C ASN A 11 5.57 5.61 5.69
N VAL A 12 6.25 5.23 6.77
CA VAL A 12 6.18 3.85 7.31
C VAL A 12 4.78 3.45 7.78
N TRP A 13 3.98 4.42 8.25
CA TRP A 13 2.64 4.21 8.81
C TRP A 13 1.66 3.77 7.72
N ASN A 14 1.71 4.44 6.57
CA ASN A 14 0.95 4.09 5.38
C ASN A 14 1.51 2.84 4.70
N TRP A 15 2.85 2.76 4.57
CA TRP A 15 3.49 1.67 3.82
C TRP A 15 3.21 0.30 4.42
N LYS A 16 3.26 0.17 5.75
CA LYS A 16 2.95 -1.10 6.41
C LYS A 16 1.51 -1.57 6.16
N ALA A 17 0.52 -0.67 6.24
CA ALA A 17 -0.86 -1.02 5.91
C ALA A 17 -1.02 -1.38 4.43
N ALA A 18 -0.34 -0.65 3.53
CA ALA A 18 -0.34 -0.94 2.11
C ALA A 18 0.25 -2.33 1.79
N LEU A 19 1.28 -2.79 2.51
CA LEU A 19 1.84 -4.13 2.32
C LEU A 19 0.83 -5.23 2.66
N GLU A 20 -0.02 -5.05 3.66
CA GLU A 20 -1.09 -6.00 3.98
C GLU A 20 -2.17 -6.02 2.90
N VAL A 21 -2.50 -4.85 2.32
CA VAL A 21 -3.35 -4.78 1.12
C VAL A 21 -2.72 -5.55 -0.04
N ILE A 22 -1.45 -5.29 -0.36
CA ILE A 22 -0.72 -5.97 -1.44
C ILE A 22 -0.68 -7.50 -1.20
N LYS A 23 -0.45 -7.93 0.05
CA LYS A 23 -0.48 -9.33 0.45
C LYS A 23 -1.86 -9.96 0.20
N SER A 24 -2.94 -9.28 0.55
CA SER A 24 -4.31 -9.77 0.36
C SER A 24 -4.70 -9.97 -1.10
N LEU A 25 -4.05 -9.24 -2.02
CA LEU A 25 -4.34 -9.30 -3.45
C LEU A 25 -3.65 -10.46 -4.16
N ASP A 26 -2.69 -11.13 -3.51
CA ASP A 26 -1.98 -12.31 -4.04
C ASP A 26 -1.41 -12.11 -5.46
N VAL A 27 -0.86 -10.91 -5.70
CA VAL A 27 -0.19 -10.55 -6.97
C VAL A 27 1.31 -10.84 -6.89
N LEU A 28 1.92 -10.55 -5.73
CA LEU A 28 3.33 -10.75 -5.45
C LEU A 28 3.50 -11.90 -4.45
N SER A 29 4.60 -12.64 -4.53
CA SER A 29 4.88 -13.68 -3.54
C SER A 29 4.99 -13.11 -2.12
N GLU A 30 4.57 -13.88 -1.12
CA GLU A 30 4.67 -13.47 0.28
C GLU A 30 6.11 -13.12 0.70
N ALA A 31 7.11 -13.83 0.15
CA ALA A 31 8.52 -13.53 0.39
C ALA A 31 8.91 -12.14 -0.13
N MET A 32 8.41 -11.77 -1.32
CA MET A 32 8.65 -10.46 -1.92
C MET A 32 7.95 -9.35 -1.12
N VAL A 33 6.67 -9.53 -0.76
CA VAL A 33 5.94 -8.55 0.07
C VAL A 33 6.63 -8.33 1.41
N ARG A 34 7.10 -9.40 2.07
CA ARG A 34 7.90 -9.29 3.29
C ARG A 34 9.18 -8.50 3.07
N GLN A 35 9.87 -8.72 1.95
CA GLN A 35 11.10 -8.00 1.62
C GLN A 35 10.86 -6.52 1.35
N MET A 36 9.71 -6.15 0.77
CA MET A 36 9.32 -4.75 0.55
C MET A 36 9.14 -3.96 1.86
N GLY A 37 9.00 -4.64 3.00
CA GLY A 37 8.94 -4.03 4.34
C GLY A 37 10.29 -3.71 4.96
N TYR A 38 11.41 -4.14 4.36
CA TYR A 38 12.75 -3.83 4.83
C TYR A 38 13.40 -2.75 3.98
N ASN A 39 14.01 -1.76 4.62
CA ASN A 39 14.74 -0.71 3.93
C ASN A 39 15.97 -1.27 3.18
N ALA A 40 16.32 -0.63 2.07
CA ALA A 40 17.53 -0.87 1.30
C ALA A 40 17.71 -2.27 0.68
N LEU A 41 16.64 -3.06 0.51
CA LEU A 41 16.72 -4.33 -0.23
C LEU A 41 16.62 -4.15 -1.76
N GLY A 42 16.19 -2.99 -2.25
CA GLY A 42 16.16 -2.71 -3.69
C GLY A 42 15.20 -3.62 -4.46
N ILE A 43 14.11 -4.07 -3.83
CA ILE A 43 13.13 -4.98 -4.44
C ILE A 43 12.53 -4.33 -5.67
N LYS A 44 12.48 -5.08 -6.77
CA LYS A 44 11.95 -4.64 -8.06
C LYS A 44 10.66 -5.36 -8.36
N VAL A 45 9.61 -4.60 -8.62
CA VAL A 45 8.34 -5.08 -9.16
C VAL A 45 8.37 -4.80 -10.66
N ASP A 46 8.13 -5.82 -11.48
CA ASP A 46 8.13 -5.61 -12.92
C ASP A 46 6.87 -4.87 -13.40
N ARG A 47 6.82 -4.56 -14.69
CA ARG A 47 5.69 -3.80 -15.25
C ARG A 47 4.37 -4.56 -15.15
N GLU A 48 4.38 -5.86 -15.44
CA GLU A 48 3.18 -6.66 -15.49
C GLU A 48 2.59 -6.81 -14.09
N GLU A 49 3.43 -7.18 -13.13
CA GLU A 49 3.07 -7.24 -11.71
C GLU A 49 2.57 -5.88 -11.19
N ALA A 50 3.27 -4.80 -11.52
CA ALA A 50 2.84 -3.45 -11.12
C ALA A 50 1.48 -3.10 -11.72
N HIS A 51 1.23 -3.39 -12.99
CA HIS A 51 -0.04 -3.08 -13.64
C HIS A 51 -1.18 -3.89 -13.03
N ILE A 52 -0.99 -5.20 -12.83
CA ILE A 52 -1.97 -6.07 -12.16
C ILE A 52 -2.26 -5.57 -10.75
N LEU A 53 -1.22 -5.17 -10.01
CA LEU A 53 -1.38 -4.64 -8.66
C LEU A 53 -2.24 -3.36 -8.65
N GLY A 54 -1.93 -2.41 -9.54
CA GLY A 54 -2.69 -1.17 -9.68
C GLY A 54 -4.15 -1.43 -10.05
N GLU A 55 -4.41 -2.33 -11.00
CA GLU A 55 -5.78 -2.71 -11.39
C GLU A 55 -6.54 -3.34 -10.22
N ARG A 56 -5.93 -4.26 -9.47
CA ARG A 56 -6.60 -4.90 -8.33
C ARG A 56 -6.88 -3.92 -7.19
N ILE A 57 -5.97 -3.00 -6.90
CA ILE A 57 -6.24 -1.94 -5.91
C ILE A 57 -7.43 -1.10 -6.37
N ARG A 58 -7.43 -0.64 -7.62
CA ARG A 58 -8.50 0.18 -8.20
C ARG A 58 -9.86 -0.52 -8.18
N ASP A 59 -9.89 -1.79 -8.59
CA ASP A 59 -11.14 -2.49 -8.89
C ASP A 59 -11.69 -3.25 -7.67
N LEU A 60 -10.83 -3.66 -6.73
CA LEU A 60 -11.22 -4.46 -5.57
C LEU A 60 -11.16 -3.67 -4.27
N ILE A 61 -10.13 -2.85 -4.06
CA ILE A 61 -9.91 -2.19 -2.75
C ILE A 61 -10.60 -0.83 -2.67
N LEU A 62 -10.39 0.06 -3.66
CA LEU A 62 -10.97 1.41 -3.64
C LEU A 62 -12.52 1.41 -3.53
N PRO A 63 -13.28 0.49 -4.16
CA PRO A 63 -14.74 0.48 -4.00
C PRO A 63 -15.21 0.15 -2.58
N GLN A 64 -14.38 -0.55 -1.80
CA GLN A 64 -14.66 -0.89 -0.41
C GLN A 64 -14.24 0.24 0.55
N LEU A 65 -13.25 1.04 0.16
CA LEU A 65 -12.72 2.14 0.94
C LEU A 65 -13.27 3.48 0.43
N ALA A 66 -14.44 3.89 0.95
CA ALA A 66 -15.04 5.17 0.55
C ALA A 66 -14.08 6.37 0.74
N PRO A 67 -14.24 7.45 -0.05
CA PRO A 67 -13.48 8.68 0.16
C PRO A 67 -13.53 9.16 1.61
N ASN A 68 -12.42 9.71 2.12
CA ASN A 68 -12.19 10.11 3.52
C ASN A 68 -12.17 8.98 4.56
N LYS A 69 -12.21 7.72 4.15
CA LYS A 69 -11.98 6.58 5.05
C LYS A 69 -10.54 6.10 4.97
N ARG A 70 -10.13 5.37 6.01
CA ARG A 70 -8.84 4.69 6.09
C ARG A 70 -9.02 3.21 6.40
N MET A 71 -8.09 2.41 5.92
CA MET A 71 -8.00 0.98 6.17
C MET A 71 -6.79 0.72 7.08
N PHE A 72 -6.97 -0.05 8.14
CA PHE A 72 -5.89 -0.44 9.03
C PHE A 72 -5.08 -1.63 8.47
N ALA A 73 -3.97 -1.99 9.14
CA ALA A 73 -3.16 -3.14 8.74
C ALA A 73 -3.89 -4.50 8.83
N ASP A 74 -4.96 -4.62 9.62
CA ASP A 74 -5.82 -5.82 9.64
C ASP A 74 -6.88 -5.82 8.51
N LEU A 75 -6.82 -4.83 7.60
CA LEU A 75 -7.75 -4.59 6.50
C LEU A 75 -9.15 -4.13 6.93
N SER A 76 -9.39 -3.89 8.22
CA SER A 76 -10.62 -3.25 8.68
C SER A 76 -10.68 -1.78 8.25
N VAL A 77 -11.88 -1.29 7.93
CA VAL A 77 -12.11 0.09 7.49
C VAL A 77 -12.69 0.92 8.62
N THR A 78 -12.16 2.12 8.81
CA THR A 78 -12.67 3.12 9.76
C THR A 78 -12.89 4.46 9.07
N ASP A 79 -13.86 5.22 9.59
CA ASP A 79 -14.10 6.63 9.28
C ASP A 79 -13.59 7.58 10.39
N GLU A 80 -13.05 7.03 11.48
CA GLU A 80 -12.41 7.82 12.53
C GLU A 80 -11.11 8.43 12.01
N LEU A 81 -10.89 9.72 12.33
CA LEU A 81 -9.64 10.40 12.05
C LEU A 81 -8.49 9.82 12.88
N ASP A 82 -7.27 9.95 12.37
CA ASP A 82 -6.08 9.67 13.18
C ASP A 82 -5.91 10.76 14.24
N ASP A 83 -6.04 10.38 15.50
CA ASP A 83 -5.88 11.27 16.65
C ASP A 83 -4.44 11.29 17.20
N GLY A 84 -3.53 10.51 16.59
CA GLY A 84 -2.14 10.38 17.01
C GLY A 84 -1.92 9.45 18.21
N THR A 85 -2.93 8.71 18.64
CA THR A 85 -2.80 7.68 19.68
C THR A 85 -1.86 6.57 19.20
N ILE A 86 -0.81 6.30 19.98
CA ILE A 86 0.11 5.20 19.73
C ILE A 86 -0.27 4.00 20.61
N TYR A 87 -0.81 2.97 19.99
CA TYR A 87 -1.15 1.70 20.61
C TYR A 87 0.12 0.88 20.86
N ARG A 88 0.42 0.57 22.12
CA ARG A 88 1.63 -0.17 22.51
C ARG A 88 1.38 -1.67 22.69
N ASP A 89 0.15 -2.03 23.05
CA ASP A 89 -0.26 -3.42 23.24
C ASP A 89 -0.18 -4.16 21.91
N GLU A 90 0.48 -5.33 21.90
CA GLU A 90 0.76 -6.08 20.67
C GLU A 90 -0.51 -6.40 19.87
N ASP A 91 -1.60 -6.72 20.57
CA ASP A 91 -2.91 -7.02 19.98
C ASP A 91 -3.62 -5.79 19.37
N GLU A 92 -3.10 -4.58 19.60
CA GLU A 92 -3.66 -3.32 19.09
C GLU A 92 -2.70 -2.53 18.18
N GLN A 93 -1.44 -2.95 18.06
CA GLN A 93 -0.42 -2.24 17.28
C GLN A 93 -0.77 -2.09 15.79
N TRP A 94 -1.62 -2.96 15.25
CA TRP A 94 -2.13 -2.87 13.88
C TRP A 94 -2.87 -1.57 13.61
N ARG A 95 -3.46 -0.94 14.64
CA ARG A 95 -4.17 0.36 14.55
C ARG A 95 -3.24 1.55 14.27
N ASN A 96 -1.95 1.43 14.60
CA ASN A 96 -0.97 2.48 14.31
C ASN A 96 -0.68 2.63 12.81
N TYR A 97 -1.10 1.65 12.00
CA TYR A 97 -0.83 1.59 10.57
C TYR A 97 -2.13 1.72 9.82
N SER A 98 -2.23 2.72 8.96
CA SER A 98 -3.43 2.89 8.14
C SER A 98 -3.12 3.56 6.81
N VAL A 99 -3.97 3.29 5.82
CA VAL A 99 -3.89 3.88 4.49
C VAL A 99 -5.24 4.46 4.08
N GLY A 100 -5.24 5.70 3.61
CA GLY A 100 -6.46 6.37 3.14
C GLY A 100 -6.79 6.03 1.68
N HIS A 101 -8.04 6.28 1.30
CA HIS A 101 -8.52 6.14 -0.08
C HIS A 101 -7.59 6.85 -1.09
N ASP A 102 -7.31 8.12 -0.87
CA ASP A 102 -6.55 8.94 -1.85
C ASP A 102 -5.11 8.45 -2.01
N TRP A 103 -4.50 7.99 -0.92
CA TRP A 103 -3.16 7.41 -0.98
C TRP A 103 -3.15 6.11 -1.81
N LEU A 104 -4.12 5.20 -1.59
CA LEU A 104 -4.22 3.97 -2.36
C LEU A 104 -4.55 4.23 -3.83
N LYS A 105 -5.36 5.26 -4.10
CA LYS A 105 -5.65 5.71 -5.45
C LYS A 105 -4.37 6.21 -6.14
N ASP A 106 -3.61 7.07 -5.48
CA ASP A 106 -2.36 7.60 -6.04
C ASP A 106 -1.31 6.49 -6.24
N PHE A 107 -1.24 5.52 -5.33
CA PHE A 107 -0.38 4.35 -5.49
C PHE A 107 -0.82 3.45 -6.64
N SER A 108 -2.12 3.20 -6.79
CA SER A 108 -2.69 2.51 -7.94
C SER A 108 -2.33 3.22 -9.25
N ASP A 109 -2.55 4.54 -9.31
CA ASP A 109 -2.22 5.36 -10.48
C ASP A 109 -0.71 5.33 -10.78
N PHE A 110 0.13 5.30 -9.74
CA PHE A 110 1.58 5.09 -9.88
C PHE A 110 1.91 3.74 -10.50
N CYS A 111 1.36 2.65 -9.97
CA CYS A 111 1.54 1.30 -10.46
C CYS A 111 1.19 1.19 -11.95
N LEU A 112 0.01 1.69 -12.34
CA LEU A 112 -0.51 1.68 -13.72
C LEU A 112 0.31 2.53 -14.71
N ARG A 113 0.97 3.58 -14.23
CA ARG A 113 1.80 4.46 -15.06
C ARG A 113 3.27 4.03 -15.12
N SER A 114 3.69 3.17 -14.19
CA SER A 114 5.07 2.70 -14.08
C SER A 114 5.43 1.74 -15.23
N LYS A 115 6.75 1.59 -15.47
CA LYS A 115 7.31 0.49 -16.26
C LYS A 115 7.80 -0.65 -15.34
N GLY A 116 7.18 -0.79 -14.18
CA GLY A 116 7.78 -1.41 -13.00
C GLY A 116 8.42 -0.37 -12.09
N PHE A 117 8.72 -0.75 -10.85
CA PHE A 117 9.28 0.14 -9.84
C PHE A 117 10.25 -0.59 -8.91
N GLN A 118 11.09 0.20 -8.23
CA GLN A 118 12.05 -0.28 -7.25
C GLN A 118 11.82 0.43 -5.91
N ILE A 119 11.93 -0.33 -4.82
CA ILE A 119 11.74 0.17 -3.44
C ILE A 119 13.11 0.33 -2.79
N PHE A 120 13.33 1.47 -2.12
CA PHE A 120 14.60 1.84 -1.48
C PHE A 120 14.40 2.12 0.02
#